data_AF-A0A1T4JL94-F1
#
_entry.id   AF-A0A1T4JL94-F1
#
_cell.length_a   1.000
_cell.length_b   1.000
_cell.length_c   1.000
_cell.angle_alpha   90.00
_cell.angle_beta   90.00
_cell.angle_gamma   90.00
#
_symmetry.space_group_name_H-M   'P 1'
#
loop_
_entity.id
_entity.type
_entity.pdbx_description
1 polymer ?
#
loop_
_entity_poly.entity_id
_entity_poly.type
_entity_poly.pdbx_seq_one_letter_code
_entity_poly.pdbx_strand_id
1 'polypeptide(L)'
;MAVACASVFFDSCSTGEDTDEVSFYFPQYEAADFAGGDFPCLTGWNVVSVCGDERVHKTVPAQEKAVSFILERNAPCAVLAFPLILCAGKETEFFKPAGCIYPEQRSLSFLHGFSASVLDEFYSHAVLSSTSSEKAVSYARRFNWKKFISVIEQKNDLPSPELLYNAWLLEKSTVLEGIAAGSFSATYLGMKNVRAVSEAEIRTAIEKKSLILEKNFNVPSGADFALFSKYFPFNITGNEKSFTVKYGVQEEFLCVFSGIQTVRAFISVSKDGKITLALNSIPI
;
A
#
# COMPACT_ATOMS: atom_id res chain seq x y z
N MET A 1 -13.34 -55.59 39.63
CA MET A 1 -12.57 -54.40 39.19
C MET A 1 -12.63 -54.35 37.68
N ALA A 2 -13.45 -53.47 37.13
CA ALA A 2 -13.47 -53.14 35.71
C ALA A 2 -13.19 -51.65 35.61
N VAL A 3 -12.12 -51.31 34.91
CA VAL A 3 -11.60 -49.95 34.76
C VAL A 3 -12.54 -49.20 33.81
N ALA A 4 -13.09 -48.09 34.30
CA ALA A 4 -13.90 -47.17 33.52
C ALA A 4 -13.04 -46.53 32.41
N CYS A 5 -13.48 -46.66 31.15
CA CYS A 5 -12.99 -45.80 30.08
C CYS A 5 -13.50 -44.39 30.35
N ALA A 6 -12.59 -43.50 30.76
CA ALA A 6 -12.86 -42.08 30.82
C ALA A 6 -13.09 -41.57 29.40
N SER A 7 -14.35 -41.29 29.08
CA SER A 7 -14.72 -40.41 27.98
C SER A 7 -14.13 -39.04 28.27
N VAL A 8 -13.08 -38.66 27.55
CA VAL A 8 -12.60 -37.28 27.51
C VAL A 8 -13.66 -36.48 26.74
N PHE A 9 -14.68 -36.02 27.45
CA PHE A 9 -15.51 -34.92 26.99
C PHE A 9 -14.61 -33.70 26.96
N PHE A 10 -14.37 -33.14 25.78
CA PHE A 10 -13.80 -31.80 25.68
C PHE A 10 -14.75 -30.86 26.41
N ASP A 11 -14.25 -30.27 27.49
CA ASP A 11 -14.93 -29.23 28.23
C ASP A 11 -15.43 -28.17 27.26
N SER A 12 -16.71 -27.87 27.40
CA SER A 12 -17.40 -26.66 26.95
C SER A 12 -16.44 -25.49 26.79
N CYS A 13 -16.03 -25.18 25.55
CA CYS A 13 -15.46 -23.88 25.24
C CYS A 13 -16.50 -22.82 25.61
N SER A 14 -16.19 -22.05 26.64
CA SER A 14 -16.91 -20.85 27.00
C SER A 14 -17.17 -20.02 25.75
N THR A 15 -18.43 -19.71 25.48
CA THR A 15 -18.87 -18.67 24.53
C THR A 15 -18.55 -17.29 25.11
N GLY A 16 -17.28 -17.05 25.43
CA GLY A 16 -16.78 -15.70 25.63
C GLY A 16 -16.71 -15.03 24.27
N GLU A 17 -17.06 -13.74 24.19
CA GLU A 17 -16.86 -12.95 22.99
C GLU A 17 -15.39 -13.11 22.55
N ASP A 18 -15.15 -13.81 21.43
CA ASP A 18 -13.81 -14.12 20.93
C ASP A 18 -13.24 -12.92 20.17
N THR A 19 -13.47 -11.72 20.70
CA THR A 19 -13.10 -10.44 20.10
C THR A 19 -12.25 -9.63 21.07
N ASP A 20 -11.24 -8.94 20.56
CA ASP A 20 -10.39 -8.03 21.32
C ASP A 20 -10.54 -6.60 20.79
N GLU A 21 -10.52 -5.60 21.68
CA GLU A 21 -10.24 -4.22 21.28
C GLU A 21 -8.73 -4.09 21.00
N VAL A 22 -8.39 -3.74 19.77
CA VAL A 22 -7.00 -3.68 19.29
C VAL A 22 -6.73 -2.30 18.72
N SER A 23 -5.66 -1.66 19.22
CA SER A 23 -5.16 -0.38 18.69
C SER A 23 -4.05 -0.60 17.68
N PHE A 24 -4.10 0.15 16.59
CA PHE A 24 -3.13 0.16 15.50
C PHE A 24 -2.45 1.51 15.40
N TYR A 25 -1.11 1.52 15.38
CA TYR A 25 -0.34 2.76 15.37
C TYR A 25 -0.06 3.24 13.94
N PHE A 26 -0.29 4.52 13.67
CA PHE A 26 -0.01 5.12 12.37
C PHE A 26 1.49 5.26 12.12
N PRO A 27 1.94 5.16 10.85
CA PRO A 27 3.31 5.48 10.51
C PRO A 27 3.56 6.98 10.65
N GLN A 28 4.82 7.36 10.87
CA GLN A 28 5.19 8.77 10.97
C GLN A 28 5.12 9.46 9.61
N TYR A 29 4.22 10.44 9.51
CA TYR A 29 4.11 11.38 8.39
C TYR A 29 5.01 12.60 8.67
N GLU A 30 6.22 12.62 8.13
CA GLU A 30 7.17 13.72 8.41
C GLU A 30 7.08 14.81 7.37
N ALA A 31 6.50 15.97 7.74
CA ALA A 31 6.48 17.16 6.90
C ALA A 31 7.89 17.77 6.66
N ALA A 32 8.89 17.40 7.48
CA ALA A 32 10.25 17.95 7.43
C ALA A 32 11.15 17.30 6.36
N ASP A 33 10.77 16.15 5.82
CA ASP A 33 11.45 15.48 4.70
C ASP A 33 11.34 16.27 3.37
N PHE A 34 10.65 17.42 3.39
CA PHE A 34 10.22 18.16 2.22
C PHE A 34 10.86 19.57 2.22
N ALA A 35 12.01 19.70 1.57
CA ALA A 35 12.63 20.98 1.30
C ALA A 35 11.69 21.85 0.43
N GLY A 36 10.98 22.81 1.03
CA GLY A 36 10.21 23.81 0.30
C GLY A 36 8.89 24.28 0.92
N GLY A 37 8.32 23.58 1.90
CA GLY A 37 7.11 24.06 2.61
C GLY A 37 5.78 24.04 1.82
N ASP A 38 5.78 23.62 0.55
CA ASP A 38 4.62 23.71 -0.36
C ASP A 38 3.87 22.36 -0.57
N PHE A 39 4.04 21.38 0.32
CA PHE A 39 3.36 20.08 0.23
C PHE A 39 2.01 20.09 0.97
N PRO A 40 0.94 19.44 0.46
CA PRO A 40 -0.34 19.37 1.16
C PRO A 40 -0.22 18.62 2.49
N CYS A 41 -0.48 19.34 3.59
CA CYS A 41 -0.45 18.78 4.94
C CYS A 41 -1.40 17.58 5.05
N LEU A 42 -0.95 16.55 5.78
CA LEU A 42 -1.82 15.46 6.22
C LEU A 42 -2.92 16.08 7.10
N THR A 43 -4.18 15.87 6.72
CA THR A 43 -5.33 16.30 7.51
C THR A 43 -5.87 15.16 8.37
N GLY A 44 -5.69 13.92 7.92
CA GLY A 44 -6.07 12.74 8.68
C GLY A 44 -5.80 11.44 7.94
N TRP A 45 -6.51 10.41 8.36
CA TRP A 45 -6.46 9.06 7.80
C TRP A 45 -7.88 8.57 7.61
N ASN A 46 -8.18 8.00 6.44
CA ASN A 46 -9.32 7.11 6.30
C ASN A 46 -8.83 5.69 6.57
N VAL A 47 -9.37 5.03 7.59
CA VAL A 47 -8.95 3.71 8.02
C VAL A 47 -10.07 2.72 7.78
N VAL A 48 -9.72 1.59 7.17
CA VAL A 48 -10.63 0.49 6.89
C VAL A 48 -10.09 -0.78 7.52
N SER A 49 -10.90 -1.46 8.31
CA SER A 49 -10.65 -2.85 8.72
C SER A 49 -11.55 -3.81 7.95
N VAL A 50 -11.00 -4.93 7.49
CA VAL A 50 -11.71 -5.95 6.71
C VAL A 50 -11.44 -7.34 7.27
N CYS A 51 -12.51 -8.05 7.64
CA CYS A 51 -12.46 -9.43 8.12
C CYS A 51 -13.66 -10.19 7.58
N GLY A 52 -13.44 -11.11 6.63
CA GLY A 52 -14.55 -11.77 5.95
C GLY A 52 -15.40 -10.76 5.18
N ASP A 53 -16.71 -10.72 5.45
CA ASP A 53 -17.64 -9.73 4.90
C ASP A 53 -17.78 -8.46 5.75
N GLU A 54 -17.19 -8.43 6.94
CA GLU A 54 -17.21 -7.25 7.80
C GLU A 54 -16.21 -6.20 7.32
N ARG A 55 -16.71 -4.98 7.07
CA ARG A 55 -15.90 -3.82 6.66
C ARG A 55 -16.26 -2.62 7.54
N VAL A 56 -15.31 -2.15 8.35
CA VAL A 56 -15.51 -1.01 9.25
C VAL A 56 -14.64 0.15 8.80
N HIS A 57 -15.24 1.33 8.67
CA HIS A 57 -14.58 2.57 8.26
C HIS A 57 -14.47 3.55 9.43
N LYS A 58 -13.31 4.20 9.56
CA LYS A 58 -13.06 5.28 10.53
C LYS A 58 -12.23 6.38 9.90
N THR A 59 -12.69 7.63 10.02
CA THR A 59 -11.85 8.80 9.72
C THR A 59 -11.19 9.28 11.00
N VAL A 60 -9.87 9.45 10.96
CA VAL A 60 -9.05 9.75 12.12
C VAL A 60 -8.19 11.00 11.84
N PRO A 61 -8.25 12.06 12.67
CA PRO A 61 -7.46 13.27 12.45
C PRO A 61 -5.93 13.04 12.49
N ALA A 62 -5.16 13.89 11.81
CA ALA A 62 -3.70 13.73 11.67
C ALA A 62 -2.92 13.77 13.00
N GLN A 63 -3.46 14.41 14.04
CA GLN A 63 -2.83 14.47 15.36
C GLN A 63 -2.89 13.15 16.15
N GLU A 64 -3.80 12.25 15.76
CA GLU A 64 -3.95 10.97 16.44
C GLU A 64 -2.80 10.03 16.07
N LYS A 65 -2.33 9.27 17.05
CA LYS A 65 -1.21 8.32 16.87
C LYS A 65 -1.68 6.91 16.56
N ALA A 66 -2.95 6.60 16.83
CA ALA A 66 -3.49 5.27 16.69
C ALA A 66 -5.00 5.28 16.41
N VAL A 67 -5.51 4.12 16.02
CA VAL A 67 -6.93 3.83 15.80
C VAL A 67 -7.27 2.47 16.39
N SER A 68 -8.40 2.35 17.08
CA SER A 68 -8.85 1.07 17.67
C SER A 68 -9.97 0.43 16.89
N PHE A 69 -10.00 -0.90 16.84
CA PHE A 69 -11.11 -1.72 16.32
C PHE A 69 -11.42 -2.86 17.28
N ILE A 70 -12.66 -3.34 17.26
CA ILE A 70 -13.03 -4.61 17.91
C ILE A 70 -12.90 -5.68 16.83
N LEU A 71 -11.99 -6.64 17.00
CA LEU A 71 -11.67 -7.64 15.98
C LEU A 71 -11.72 -9.05 16.58
N GLU A 72 -12.17 -10.04 15.80
CA GLU A 72 -12.13 -11.45 16.18
C GLU A 72 -10.69 -11.90 16.40
N ARG A 73 -10.44 -12.49 17.56
CA ARG A 73 -9.13 -13.00 17.98
C ARG A 73 -8.70 -14.09 16.99
N ASN A 74 -7.45 -13.99 16.52
CA ASN A 74 -6.87 -14.93 15.55
C ASN A 74 -7.60 -15.02 14.19
N ALA A 75 -8.55 -14.13 13.88
CA ALA A 75 -9.02 -13.97 12.51
C ALA A 75 -8.05 -13.04 11.76
N PRO A 76 -7.54 -13.43 10.57
CA PRO A 76 -6.75 -12.53 9.75
C PRO A 76 -7.59 -11.33 9.31
N CYS A 77 -7.26 -10.14 9.80
CA CYS A 77 -7.94 -8.90 9.43
C CYS A 77 -6.97 -7.98 8.69
N ALA A 78 -7.38 -7.47 7.54
CA ALA A 78 -6.65 -6.39 6.87
C ALA A 78 -7.00 -5.08 7.55
N VAL A 79 -6.00 -4.27 7.90
CA VAL A 79 -6.20 -2.88 8.31
C VAL A 79 -5.42 -1.99 7.34
N LEU A 80 -6.14 -1.07 6.70
CA LEU A 80 -5.63 -0.14 5.70
C LEU A 80 -5.87 1.28 6.16
N ALA A 81 -4.85 2.13 6.17
CA ALA A 81 -4.92 3.54 6.50
C ALA A 81 -4.48 4.37 5.30
N PHE A 82 -5.45 5.02 4.66
CA PHE A 82 -5.27 5.92 3.54
C PHE A 82 -4.97 7.32 4.07
N PRO A 83 -3.79 7.91 3.79
CA PRO A 83 -3.50 9.27 4.21
C PRO A 83 -4.41 10.25 3.45
N LEU A 84 -5.06 11.13 4.21
CA LEU A 84 -5.88 12.22 3.70
C LEU A 84 -5.04 13.49 3.68
N ILE A 85 -4.95 14.11 2.51
CA ILE A 85 -4.26 15.38 2.32
C ILE A 85 -5.24 16.43 1.82
N LEU A 86 -5.03 17.69 2.21
CA LEU A 86 -5.81 18.81 1.67
C LEU A 86 -5.23 19.23 0.32
N CYS A 87 -5.93 18.95 -0.77
CA CYS A 87 -5.56 19.40 -2.10
C CYS A 87 -6.66 20.27 -2.68
N ALA A 88 -6.35 21.51 -3.06
CA ALA A 88 -7.32 22.47 -3.58
C ALA A 88 -8.59 22.63 -2.71
N GLY A 89 -8.42 22.68 -1.38
CA GLY A 89 -9.54 22.82 -0.44
C GLY A 89 -10.41 21.58 -0.26
N LYS A 90 -10.05 20.44 -0.87
CA LYS A 90 -10.74 19.16 -0.71
C LYS A 90 -9.80 18.10 -0.12
N GLU A 91 -10.29 17.34 0.84
CA GLU A 91 -9.57 16.16 1.34
C GLU A 91 -9.57 15.06 0.28
N THR A 92 -8.40 14.51 -0.01
CA THR A 92 -8.24 13.42 -0.98
C THR A 92 -7.32 12.34 -0.45
N GLU A 93 -7.69 11.09 -0.73
CA GLU A 93 -6.77 9.96 -0.68
C GLU A 93 -5.91 10.00 -1.94
N PHE A 94 -4.60 10.15 -1.76
CA PHE A 94 -3.68 10.23 -2.89
C PHE A 94 -2.69 9.05 -2.91
N PHE A 95 -2.24 8.62 -1.75
CA PHE A 95 -1.22 7.58 -1.66
C PHE A 95 -1.82 6.20 -1.49
N LYS A 96 -1.04 5.20 -1.88
CA LYS A 96 -1.30 3.83 -1.46
C LYS A 96 -1.36 3.78 0.07
N PRO A 97 -2.31 3.01 0.65
CA PRO A 97 -2.51 3.00 2.08
C PRO A 97 -1.30 2.40 2.80
N ALA A 98 -1.03 2.89 4.02
CA ALA A 98 -0.31 2.10 4.99
C ALA A 98 -1.21 0.95 5.46
N GLY A 99 -0.64 -0.13 5.95
CA GLY A 99 -1.47 -1.22 6.44
C GLY A 99 -0.73 -2.22 7.28
N CYS A 100 -1.47 -3.21 7.75
CA CYS A 100 -0.97 -4.39 8.43
C CYS A 100 -2.00 -5.52 8.38
N ILE A 101 -1.57 -6.73 8.69
CA ILE A 101 -2.47 -7.88 8.88
C ILE A 101 -2.47 -8.24 10.37
N TYR A 102 -3.62 -8.11 11.02
CA TYR A 102 -3.83 -8.61 12.37
C TYR A 102 -4.09 -10.13 12.31
N PRO A 103 -3.64 -10.95 13.30
CA PRO A 103 -2.90 -10.59 14.50
C PRO A 103 -1.38 -10.50 14.32
N GLU A 104 -0.86 -10.72 13.10
CA GLU A 104 0.58 -10.77 12.85
C GLU A 104 1.29 -9.45 13.16
N GLN A 105 0.61 -8.33 12.94
CA GLN A 105 1.14 -6.98 13.09
C GLN A 105 0.10 -6.04 13.72
N ARG A 106 0.59 -5.05 14.48
CA ARG A 106 -0.24 -3.99 15.12
C ARG A 106 0.23 -2.57 14.79
N SER A 107 1.26 -2.44 13.96
CA SER A 107 1.77 -1.16 13.49
C SER A 107 1.51 -1.05 11.99
N LEU A 108 0.90 0.05 11.58
CA LEU A 108 0.62 0.32 10.19
C LEU A 108 1.92 0.82 9.52
N SER A 109 2.27 0.24 8.38
CA SER A 109 3.40 0.71 7.58
C SER A 109 3.05 0.74 6.10
N PHE A 110 3.70 1.62 5.35
CA PHE A 110 3.52 1.69 3.89
C PHE A 110 4.01 0.42 3.18
N LEU A 111 5.02 -0.24 3.75
CA LEU A 111 5.53 -1.52 3.24
C LEU A 111 4.45 -2.62 3.33
N HIS A 112 3.72 -2.70 4.45
CA HIS A 112 2.71 -3.73 4.67
C HIS A 112 1.31 -3.35 4.19
N GLY A 113 1.13 -2.13 3.69
CA GLY A 113 -0.07 -1.72 2.97
C GLY A 113 -0.41 -2.65 1.81
N PHE A 114 0.60 -3.12 1.07
CA PHE A 114 0.40 -4.10 0.00
C PHE A 114 -0.17 -5.41 0.55
N SER A 115 0.43 -5.97 1.61
CA SER A 115 -0.03 -7.22 2.23
C SER A 115 -1.47 -7.14 2.72
N ALA A 116 -1.80 -6.08 3.44
CA ALA A 116 -3.16 -5.82 3.88
C ALA A 116 -4.12 -5.68 2.70
N SER A 117 -3.69 -5.03 1.61
CA SER A 117 -4.50 -4.87 0.40
C SER A 117 -4.70 -6.18 -0.37
N VAL A 118 -3.78 -7.15 -0.26
CA VAL A 118 -3.99 -8.52 -0.77
C VAL A 118 -5.11 -9.20 0.02
N LEU A 119 -5.09 -9.11 1.34
CA LEU A 119 -6.12 -9.73 2.18
C LEU A 119 -7.50 -9.06 2.03
N ASP A 120 -7.56 -7.74 1.92
CA ASP A 120 -8.81 -7.02 1.60
C ASP A 120 -9.41 -7.49 0.26
N GLU A 121 -8.58 -7.61 -0.78
CA GLU A 121 -9.05 -8.05 -2.09
C GLU A 121 -9.44 -9.54 -2.10
N PHE A 122 -8.72 -10.38 -1.36
CA PHE A 122 -9.10 -11.78 -1.12
C PHE A 122 -10.53 -11.88 -0.54
N TYR A 123 -10.82 -11.11 0.51
CA TYR A 123 -12.14 -11.09 1.12
C TYR A 123 -13.21 -10.49 0.20
N SER A 124 -12.87 -9.42 -0.52
CA SER A 124 -13.77 -8.81 -1.51
C SER A 124 -14.15 -9.81 -2.61
N HIS A 125 -13.20 -10.60 -3.10
CA HIS A 125 -13.48 -11.69 -4.05
C HIS A 125 -14.35 -12.79 -3.45
N ALA A 126 -14.12 -13.17 -2.19
CA ALA A 126 -14.95 -14.16 -1.51
C ALA A 126 -16.42 -13.71 -1.39
N VAL A 127 -16.64 -12.43 -1.07
CA VAL A 127 -17.99 -11.82 -1.04
C VAL A 127 -18.62 -11.85 -2.44
N LEU A 128 -17.89 -11.40 -3.47
CA LEU A 128 -18.39 -11.39 -4.85
C LEU A 128 -18.70 -12.80 -5.38
N SER A 129 -17.98 -13.82 -4.91
CA SER A 129 -18.22 -15.22 -5.27
C SER A 129 -19.27 -15.91 -4.39
N SER A 130 -19.97 -15.18 -3.53
CA SER A 130 -20.96 -15.72 -2.56
C SER A 130 -20.37 -16.80 -1.62
N THR A 131 -19.08 -16.74 -1.33
CA THR A 131 -18.45 -17.56 -0.30
C THR A 131 -18.85 -17.01 1.07
N SER A 132 -19.30 -17.88 1.98
CA SER A 132 -19.67 -17.42 3.33
C SER A 132 -18.47 -16.84 4.07
N SER A 133 -18.74 -15.84 4.92
CA SER A 133 -17.72 -15.15 5.72
C SER A 133 -16.87 -16.16 6.52
N GLU A 134 -17.50 -17.14 7.15
CA GLU A 134 -16.79 -18.15 7.96
C GLU A 134 -15.85 -19.01 7.11
N LYS A 135 -16.25 -19.35 5.87
CA LYS A 135 -15.40 -20.11 4.94
C LYS A 135 -14.23 -19.26 4.46
N ALA A 136 -14.46 -18.00 4.14
CA ALA A 136 -13.42 -17.07 3.71
C ALA A 136 -12.38 -16.86 4.82
N VAL A 137 -12.83 -16.58 6.05
CA VAL A 137 -11.96 -16.43 7.22
C VAL A 137 -11.22 -17.73 7.56
N SER A 138 -11.90 -18.89 7.51
CA SER A 138 -11.27 -20.20 7.72
C SER A 138 -10.18 -20.48 6.68
N TYR A 139 -10.38 -20.09 5.43
CA TYR A 139 -9.38 -20.22 4.38
C TYR A 139 -8.20 -19.28 4.63
N ALA A 140 -8.47 -18.00 4.90
CA ALA A 140 -7.46 -16.99 5.21
C ALA A 140 -6.58 -17.42 6.41
N ARG A 141 -7.16 -18.04 7.44
CA ARG A 141 -6.43 -18.57 8.62
C ARG A 141 -5.38 -19.62 8.27
N ARG A 142 -5.56 -20.39 7.19
CA ARG A 142 -4.62 -21.44 6.78
C ARG A 142 -3.42 -20.90 6.02
N PHE A 143 -3.54 -19.71 5.46
CA PHE A 143 -2.43 -19.08 4.74
C PHE A 143 -1.42 -18.50 5.74
N ASN A 144 -0.13 -18.71 5.48
CA ASN A 144 0.94 -18.26 6.37
C ASN A 144 1.26 -16.77 6.12
N TRP A 145 0.40 -15.89 6.64
CA TRP A 145 0.55 -14.43 6.53
C TRP A 145 1.85 -13.91 7.13
N LYS A 146 2.28 -14.49 8.26
CA LYS A 146 3.58 -14.19 8.85
C LYS A 146 4.73 -14.41 7.89
N LYS A 147 4.74 -15.55 7.19
CA LYS A 147 5.77 -15.84 6.18
C LYS A 147 5.66 -14.89 5.00
N PHE A 148 4.45 -14.60 4.52
CA PHE A 148 4.21 -13.64 3.44
C PHE A 148 4.80 -12.26 3.76
N ILE A 149 4.50 -11.73 4.94
CA ILE A 149 5.04 -10.46 5.46
C ILE A 149 6.57 -10.53 5.53
N SER A 150 7.14 -11.56 6.15
CA SER A 150 8.60 -11.66 6.32
C SER A 150 9.37 -11.73 4.99
N VAL A 151 8.76 -12.28 3.93
CA VAL A 151 9.40 -12.31 2.60
C VAL A 151 9.40 -10.92 1.97
N ILE A 152 8.35 -10.12 2.19
CA ILE A 152 8.30 -8.72 1.74
C ILE A 152 9.37 -7.90 2.45
N GLU A 153 9.51 -8.05 3.77
CA GLU A 153 10.56 -7.40 4.58
C GLU A 153 11.96 -7.79 4.08
N GLN A 154 12.23 -9.09 3.93
CA GLN A 154 13.52 -9.57 3.43
C GLN A 154 13.88 -9.00 2.06
N LYS A 155 12.91 -8.86 1.15
CA LYS A 155 13.15 -8.28 -0.18
C LYS A 155 13.37 -6.77 -0.12
N ASN A 156 12.70 -6.08 0.79
CA ASN A 156 12.91 -4.67 1.04
C ASN A 156 14.30 -4.39 1.63
N ASP A 157 14.77 -5.27 2.53
CA ASP A 157 16.04 -5.12 3.25
C ASP A 157 17.27 -5.61 2.47
N LEU A 158 17.08 -6.21 1.30
CA LEU A 158 18.13 -6.58 0.36
C LEU A 158 18.18 -5.56 -0.79
N PRO A 159 18.67 -4.32 -0.54
CA PRO A 159 18.72 -3.30 -1.58
C PRO A 159 19.63 -3.79 -2.71
N SER A 160 19.06 -3.92 -3.92
CA SER A 160 19.89 -3.93 -5.12
C SER A 160 20.43 -2.51 -5.32
N PRO A 161 21.71 -2.35 -5.67
CA PRO A 161 22.27 -1.03 -6.00
C PRO A 161 21.55 -0.37 -7.18
N GLU A 162 20.85 -1.15 -8.01
CA GLU A 162 20.16 -0.67 -9.20
C GLU A 162 18.64 -0.60 -9.03
N LEU A 163 18.02 -1.46 -8.22
CA LEU A 163 16.56 -1.59 -8.14
C LEU A 163 16.07 -1.66 -6.70
N LEU A 164 15.24 -0.71 -6.29
CA LEU A 164 14.55 -0.82 -5.03
C LEU A 164 13.30 -1.66 -5.12
N TYR A 165 13.14 -2.51 -4.14
CA TYR A 165 11.95 -3.33 -4.00
C TYR A 165 10.74 -2.45 -3.66
N ASN A 166 9.69 -2.57 -4.48
CA ASN A 166 8.39 -1.96 -4.24
C ASN A 166 7.30 -3.02 -4.40
N ALA A 167 6.68 -3.42 -3.29
CA ALA A 167 5.63 -4.45 -3.29
C ALA A 167 4.40 -4.03 -4.12
N TRP A 168 4.14 -2.72 -4.27
CA TRP A 168 3.01 -2.22 -5.07
C TRP A 168 3.18 -2.42 -6.58
N LEU A 169 4.38 -2.79 -7.06
CA LEU A 169 4.64 -3.15 -8.46
C LEU A 169 4.35 -4.63 -8.76
N LEU A 170 4.04 -5.43 -7.73
CA LEU A 170 3.71 -6.84 -7.90
C LEU A 170 2.34 -7.02 -8.55
N GLU A 171 2.17 -8.13 -9.28
CA GLU A 171 0.87 -8.50 -9.84
C GLU A 171 0.01 -9.13 -8.76
N LYS A 172 -0.85 -8.30 -8.17
CA LYS A 172 -1.73 -8.72 -7.08
C LYS A 172 -2.66 -9.88 -7.48
N SER A 173 -3.18 -9.87 -8.71
CA SER A 173 -4.00 -10.99 -9.25
C SER A 173 -3.24 -12.31 -9.20
N THR A 174 -1.99 -12.33 -9.65
CA THR A 174 -1.14 -13.53 -9.66
C THR A 174 -0.84 -14.01 -8.24
N VAL A 175 -0.68 -13.08 -7.28
CA VAL A 175 -0.56 -13.41 -5.85
C VAL A 175 -1.85 -14.04 -5.33
N LEU A 176 -3.00 -13.42 -5.58
CA LEU A 176 -4.31 -13.88 -5.14
C LEU A 176 -4.66 -15.26 -5.72
N GLU A 177 -4.43 -15.47 -7.01
CA GLU A 177 -4.59 -16.76 -7.68
C GLU A 177 -3.72 -17.84 -7.05
N GLY A 178 -2.45 -17.53 -6.78
CA GLY A 178 -1.53 -18.45 -6.10
C GLY A 178 -2.00 -18.79 -4.68
N ILE A 179 -2.51 -17.80 -3.94
CA ILE A 179 -3.09 -18.02 -2.61
C ILE A 179 -4.28 -18.95 -2.72
N ALA A 180 -5.27 -18.61 -3.57
CA ALA A 180 -6.53 -19.34 -3.75
C ALA A 180 -6.32 -20.79 -4.25
N ALA A 181 -5.32 -21.03 -5.09
CA ALA A 181 -4.96 -22.36 -5.58
C ALA A 181 -4.12 -23.18 -4.59
N GLY A 182 -3.70 -22.60 -3.45
CA GLY A 182 -2.77 -23.26 -2.52
C GLY A 182 -1.38 -23.49 -3.11
N SER A 183 -1.03 -22.79 -4.19
CA SER A 183 0.23 -22.93 -4.94
C SER A 183 1.14 -21.70 -4.82
N PHE A 184 0.83 -20.79 -3.89
CA PHE A 184 1.61 -19.60 -3.64
C PHE A 184 3.05 -19.96 -3.28
N SER A 185 4.01 -19.23 -3.85
CA SER A 185 5.41 -19.33 -3.49
C SER A 185 6.05 -17.95 -3.37
N ALA A 186 7.19 -17.86 -2.69
CA ALA A 186 7.92 -16.60 -2.51
C ALA A 186 8.35 -15.96 -3.85
N THR A 187 8.38 -16.70 -4.96
CA THR A 187 8.72 -16.16 -6.28
C THR A 187 7.65 -15.23 -6.84
N TYR A 188 6.40 -15.34 -6.36
CA TYR A 188 5.30 -14.42 -6.71
C TYR A 188 5.54 -13.02 -6.16
N LEU A 189 6.38 -12.90 -5.12
CA LEU A 189 6.79 -11.62 -4.53
C LEU A 189 8.07 -11.06 -5.19
N GLY A 190 8.49 -11.60 -6.34
CA GLY A 190 9.59 -11.05 -7.12
C GLY A 190 9.11 -9.98 -8.10
N MET A 191 9.73 -8.80 -8.08
CA MET A 191 9.49 -7.80 -9.13
C MET A 191 9.97 -8.34 -10.48
N LYS A 192 9.14 -8.18 -11.50
CA LYS A 192 9.44 -8.58 -12.89
C LYS A 192 9.10 -7.43 -13.82
N ASN A 193 9.83 -7.33 -14.93
CA ASN A 193 9.63 -6.28 -15.94
C ASN A 193 9.70 -4.88 -15.31
N VAL A 194 10.70 -4.63 -14.47
CA VAL A 194 10.92 -3.34 -13.83
C VAL A 194 12.24 -2.72 -14.26
N ARG A 195 12.37 -1.40 -14.12
CA ARG A 195 13.64 -0.66 -14.22
C ARG A 195 13.66 0.53 -13.27
N ALA A 196 14.85 1.00 -12.95
CA ALA A 196 15.00 2.30 -12.28
C ALA A 196 14.73 3.45 -13.27
N VAL A 197 14.16 4.52 -12.74
CA VAL A 197 14.02 5.81 -13.42
C VAL A 197 14.57 6.87 -12.50
N SER A 198 15.49 7.69 -12.98
CA SER A 198 16.07 8.78 -12.19
C SER A 198 15.30 10.09 -12.32
N GLU A 199 15.46 11.00 -11.35
CA GLU A 199 14.96 12.37 -11.44
C GLU A 199 15.47 13.09 -12.70
N ALA A 200 16.71 12.87 -13.11
CA ALA A 200 17.27 13.48 -14.32
C ALA A 200 16.55 13.01 -15.59
N GLU A 201 16.19 11.72 -15.65
CA GLU A 201 15.42 11.17 -16.77
C GLU A 201 14.01 11.79 -16.85
N ILE A 202 13.35 12.01 -15.72
CA ILE A 202 12.04 12.68 -15.66
C ILE A 202 12.16 14.14 -16.09
N ARG A 203 13.17 14.85 -15.60
CA ARG A 203 13.42 16.25 -15.98
C ARG A 203 13.62 16.38 -17.49
N THR A 204 14.43 15.48 -18.05
CA THR A 204 14.65 15.40 -19.50
C THR A 204 13.35 15.12 -20.26
N ALA A 205 12.47 14.25 -19.73
CA ALA A 205 11.18 13.96 -20.35
C ALA A 205 10.23 15.18 -20.33
N ILE A 206 10.24 15.95 -19.23
CA ILE A 206 9.50 17.22 -19.10
C ILE A 206 10.02 18.24 -20.12
N GLU A 207 11.33 18.47 -20.16
CA GLU A 207 11.97 19.45 -21.05
C GLU A 207 11.75 19.13 -22.53
N LYS A 208 11.85 17.86 -22.91
CA LYS A 208 11.64 17.41 -24.30
C LYS A 208 10.18 17.39 -24.73
N LYS A 209 9.24 17.80 -23.86
CA LYS A 209 7.79 17.71 -24.09
C LYS A 209 7.35 16.30 -24.50
N SER A 210 7.98 15.26 -23.95
CA SER A 210 7.46 13.89 -24.01
C SER A 210 6.26 13.71 -23.06
N LEU A 211 5.43 14.75 -22.99
CA LEU A 211 4.36 14.95 -22.03
C LEU A 211 3.02 14.75 -22.73
N ILE A 212 2.17 13.93 -22.13
CA ILE A 212 0.74 13.96 -22.43
C ILE A 212 0.11 14.88 -21.39
N LEU A 213 -0.09 16.14 -21.75
CA LEU A 213 -0.77 17.10 -20.87
C LEU A 213 -2.28 16.91 -21.03
N GLU A 214 -2.99 16.64 -19.94
CA GLU A 214 -4.43 16.88 -19.95
C GLU A 214 -4.68 18.39 -20.14
N LYS A 215 -5.78 18.73 -20.83
CA LYS A 215 -6.02 20.08 -21.38
C LYS A 215 -5.78 21.17 -20.31
N ASN A 216 -5.00 22.18 -20.69
CA ASN A 216 -4.73 23.44 -19.95
C ASN A 216 -3.57 23.45 -18.93
N PHE A 217 -2.80 22.37 -18.76
CA PHE A 217 -1.63 22.42 -17.88
C PHE A 217 -0.36 22.91 -18.61
N ASN A 218 0.12 24.12 -18.28
CA ASN A 218 1.41 24.63 -18.77
C ASN A 218 2.47 24.48 -17.68
N VAL A 219 3.46 23.61 -17.89
CA VAL A 219 4.67 23.57 -17.05
C VAL A 219 5.53 24.77 -17.41
N PRO A 220 5.84 25.69 -16.49
CA PRO A 220 6.73 26.81 -16.79
C PRO A 220 8.14 26.33 -17.06
N SER A 221 8.84 27.12 -17.88
CA SER A 221 10.27 26.99 -18.06
C SER A 221 10.98 27.21 -16.73
N GLY A 222 11.71 26.19 -16.24
CA GLY A 222 12.45 26.27 -14.97
C GLY A 222 11.63 25.91 -13.73
N ALA A 223 10.43 25.35 -13.87
CA ALA A 223 9.69 24.83 -12.73
C ALA A 223 10.44 23.65 -12.12
N ASP A 224 10.86 23.81 -10.86
CA ASP A 224 11.39 22.68 -10.09
C ASP A 224 10.28 21.73 -9.72
N PHE A 225 10.59 20.43 -9.81
CA PHE A 225 9.73 19.37 -9.32
C PHE A 225 10.44 18.57 -8.23
N ALA A 226 9.65 18.03 -7.31
CA ALA A 226 10.09 17.08 -6.31
C ALA A 226 9.34 15.76 -6.48
N LEU A 227 10.07 14.65 -6.40
CA LEU A 227 9.52 13.30 -6.22
C LEU A 227 9.54 12.95 -4.74
N PHE A 228 8.45 12.38 -4.24
CA PHE A 228 8.23 12.27 -2.79
C PHE A 228 8.44 10.84 -2.26
N SER A 229 9.29 10.75 -1.23
CA SER A 229 10.20 9.61 -1.02
C SER A 229 9.84 8.54 0.01
N LYS A 230 8.75 8.68 0.76
CA LYS A 230 8.37 7.70 1.81
C LYS A 230 7.28 6.72 1.38
N TYR A 231 6.54 7.05 0.32
CA TYR A 231 5.40 6.26 -0.19
C TYR A 231 5.72 5.51 -1.49
N PHE A 232 6.83 5.91 -2.13
CA PHE A 232 7.53 5.17 -3.16
C PHE A 232 8.97 4.99 -2.65
N PRO A 233 9.55 3.78 -2.66
CA PRO A 233 10.93 3.60 -2.26
C PRO A 233 11.87 4.23 -3.31
N PHE A 234 12.78 5.12 -2.89
CA PHE A 234 13.79 5.77 -3.75
C PHE A 234 15.21 5.40 -3.36
N ASN A 235 16.04 5.12 -4.36
CA ASN A 235 17.46 4.92 -4.17
C ASN A 235 18.13 6.28 -4.29
N ILE A 236 18.99 6.59 -3.33
CA ILE A 236 19.76 7.83 -3.33
C ILE A 236 21.21 7.42 -3.61
N THR A 237 21.67 7.72 -4.83
CA THR A 237 23.07 7.51 -5.22
C THR A 237 23.70 8.88 -5.44
N GLY A 238 24.58 9.30 -4.52
CA GLY A 238 25.07 10.68 -4.49
C GLY A 238 23.93 11.68 -4.20
N ASN A 239 23.71 12.63 -5.12
CA ASN A 239 22.63 13.61 -5.04
C ASN A 239 21.43 13.27 -5.94
N GLU A 240 21.45 12.12 -6.61
CA GLU A 240 20.41 11.72 -7.55
C GLU A 240 19.46 10.68 -6.93
N LYS A 241 18.15 10.97 -7.00
CA LYS A 241 17.12 10.01 -6.60
C LYS A 241 16.65 9.22 -7.82
N SER A 242 16.39 7.93 -7.60
CA SER A 242 15.76 7.06 -8.59
C SER A 242 14.72 6.17 -7.92
N PHE A 243 13.72 5.72 -8.67
CA PHE A 243 12.69 4.80 -8.19
C PHE A 243 12.42 3.72 -9.23
N THR A 244 11.90 2.60 -8.75
CA THR A 244 11.58 1.45 -9.60
C THR A 244 10.22 1.65 -10.25
N VAL A 245 10.14 1.44 -11.56
CA VAL A 245 8.91 1.50 -12.36
C VAL A 245 8.73 0.20 -13.12
N LYS A 246 7.49 -0.26 -13.27
CA LYS A 246 7.15 -1.44 -14.08
C LYS A 246 6.85 -1.05 -15.52
N TYR A 247 7.42 -1.80 -16.47
CA TYR A 247 7.21 -1.59 -17.89
C TYR A 247 5.74 -1.77 -18.29
N GLY A 248 5.24 -0.84 -19.10
CA GLY A 248 3.87 -0.86 -19.62
C GLY A 248 2.79 -0.60 -18.57
N VAL A 249 3.18 -0.24 -17.34
CA VAL A 249 2.26 0.16 -16.27
C VAL A 249 2.41 1.66 -16.06
N GLN A 250 1.27 2.32 -15.86
CA GLN A 250 1.21 3.72 -15.50
C GLN A 250 1.27 3.84 -13.98
N GLU A 251 2.39 4.34 -13.47
CA GLU A 251 2.62 4.58 -12.05
C GLU A 251 2.25 6.02 -11.70
N GLU A 252 1.47 6.18 -10.63
CA GLU A 252 1.02 7.47 -10.15
C GLU A 252 1.96 8.01 -9.08
N PHE A 253 2.32 9.29 -9.18
CA PHE A 253 3.12 9.97 -8.17
C PHE A 253 2.69 11.44 -8.06
N LEU A 254 3.01 12.07 -6.93
CA LEU A 254 2.77 13.50 -6.77
C LEU A 254 3.97 14.28 -7.29
N CYS A 255 3.70 15.35 -8.03
CA CYS A 255 4.70 16.28 -8.50
C CYS A 255 4.27 17.68 -8.05
N VAL A 256 5.12 18.37 -7.30
CA VAL A 256 4.88 19.77 -6.91
C VAL A 256 5.74 20.64 -7.81
N PHE A 257 5.13 21.58 -8.52
CA PHE A 257 5.86 22.58 -9.29
C PHE A 257 5.99 23.87 -8.49
N SER A 258 7.22 24.39 -8.36
CA SER A 258 7.49 25.65 -7.66
C SER A 258 6.54 26.76 -8.10
N GLY A 259 5.84 27.34 -7.11
CA GLY A 259 4.96 28.50 -7.27
C GLY A 259 3.62 28.25 -7.97
N ILE A 260 3.27 27.02 -8.38
CA ILE A 260 2.22 26.85 -9.41
C ILE A 260 1.14 25.83 -9.13
N GLN A 261 1.38 24.72 -8.42
CA GLN A 261 0.36 23.82 -7.84
C GLN A 261 0.96 22.43 -7.62
N THR A 262 0.36 21.69 -6.70
CA THR A 262 0.50 20.24 -6.59
C THR A 262 -0.28 19.58 -7.72
N VAL A 263 0.37 18.74 -8.52
CA VAL A 263 -0.30 17.97 -9.57
C VAL A 263 -0.13 16.48 -9.39
N ARG A 264 -1.11 15.75 -9.92
CA ARG A 264 -1.06 14.30 -10.06
C ARG A 264 -0.30 13.99 -11.33
N ALA A 265 0.81 13.29 -11.18
CA ALA A 265 1.66 12.90 -12.29
C ALA A 265 1.61 11.38 -12.47
N PHE A 266 1.71 10.95 -13.72
CA PHE A 266 1.69 9.56 -14.09
C PHE A 266 2.85 9.25 -15.00
N ILE A 267 3.74 8.37 -14.57
CA ILE A 267 4.86 7.92 -15.38
C ILE A 267 4.53 6.55 -15.96
N SER A 268 4.82 6.38 -17.24
CA SER A 268 4.84 5.07 -17.86
C SER A 268 6.14 4.91 -18.61
N VAL A 269 6.69 3.69 -18.58
CA VAL A 269 7.89 3.35 -19.32
C VAL A 269 7.58 2.20 -20.25
N SER A 270 7.76 2.40 -21.55
CA SER A 270 7.57 1.34 -22.54
C SER A 270 8.78 0.40 -22.58
N LYS A 271 8.62 -0.77 -23.20
CA LYS A 271 9.66 -1.82 -23.25
C LYS A 271 10.94 -1.38 -23.97
N ASP A 272 10.85 -0.39 -24.85
CA ASP A 272 11.99 0.26 -25.52
C ASP A 272 12.67 1.34 -24.66
N GLY A 273 12.21 1.54 -23.42
CA GLY A 273 12.76 2.49 -22.46
C GLY A 273 12.25 3.91 -22.60
N LYS A 274 11.30 4.18 -23.50
CA LYS A 274 10.72 5.53 -23.61
C LYS A 274 9.85 5.86 -22.40
N ILE A 275 10.14 6.99 -21.78
CA ILE A 275 9.36 7.55 -20.68
C ILE A 275 8.26 8.43 -21.25
N THR A 276 7.03 8.20 -20.81
CA THR A 276 5.90 9.07 -21.05
C THR A 276 5.37 9.56 -19.72
N LEU A 277 5.22 10.87 -19.59
CA LEU A 277 4.70 11.51 -18.38
C LEU A 277 3.35 12.14 -18.72
N ALA A 278 2.30 11.75 -18.02
CA ALA A 278 1.01 12.42 -18.06
C ALA A 278 0.84 13.26 -16.81
N LEU A 279 0.47 14.53 -16.99
CA LEU A 279 0.23 15.45 -15.88
C LEU A 279 -1.25 15.80 -15.87
N ASN A 280 -1.89 15.52 -14.74
CA ASN A 280 -3.26 15.87 -14.46
C ASN A 280 -3.27 16.94 -13.35
N SER A 281 -3.64 18.16 -13.71
CA SER A 281 -3.87 19.22 -12.72
C SER A 281 -5.02 18.79 -11.82
N ILE A 282 -4.77 18.70 -10.51
CA ILE A 282 -5.86 18.54 -9.56
C ILE A 282 -6.68 19.83 -9.65
N PRO A 283 -7.98 19.78 -9.99
CA PRO A 283 -8.78 20.99 -10.18
C PRO A 283 -8.75 21.85 -8.91
N ILE A 284 -8.50 23.15 -9.11
CA ILE A 284 -8.58 24.23 -8.12
C ILE A 284 -10.05 24.50 -7.82
#